data_AF-A0A453RU59-F1
#
_entry.id   AF-A0A453RU59-F1
#
_cell.length_a   1.000
_cell.length_b   1.000
_cell.length_c   1.000
_cell.angle_alpha   90.00
_cell.angle_beta   90.00
_cell.angle_gamma   90.00
#
_symmetry.space_group_name_H-M   'P 1'
#
loop_
_entity.id
_entity.type
_entity.pdbx_description
1 polymer ?
#
loop_
_entity_poly.entity_id
_entity_poly.type
_entity_poly.pdbx_seq_one_letter_code
_entity_poly.pdbx_strand_id
1 'polypeptide(L)'
;LQHHPCCLLCDQAPETMRHLMLHCPLSRQAWHETLAWLRIPAPIPNQEATLMDWWQHAKEATPQAQCKALQSVALLVPWLIWKHR
;
A
#
# COMPACT_ATOMS: atom_id res chain seq x y z
N LEU A 1 0.06 10.66 -24.18
CA LEU A 1 -0.41 9.93 -22.99
C LEU A 1 -1.53 10.75 -22.38
N GLN A 2 -2.78 10.33 -22.56
CA GLN A 2 -3.95 11.02 -22.01
C GLN A 2 -3.83 11.00 -20.48
N HIS A 3 -3.72 12.18 -19.85
CA HIS A 3 -3.85 12.30 -18.40
C HIS A 3 -5.32 12.00 -18.09
N HIS A 4 -5.60 10.79 -17.62
CA HIS A 4 -6.88 10.52 -16.98
C HIS A 4 -6.97 11.45 -15.76
N PRO A 5 -8.04 12.26 -15.62
CA PRO A 5 -8.12 13.26 -14.55
C PRO A 5 -8.23 12.63 -13.15
N CYS A 6 -8.59 11.35 -13.08
CA CYS A 6 -8.81 10.58 -11.86
C CYS A 6 -8.02 9.25 -11.87
N CYS A 7 -7.81 8.69 -10.67
CA CYS A 7 -7.18 7.38 -10.46
C CYS A 7 -7.97 6.26 -11.14
N LEU A 8 -7.28 5.44 -11.94
CA LEU A 8 -7.92 4.37 -12.72
C LEU A 8 -8.54 3.26 -11.86
N LEU A 9 -8.13 3.14 -10.59
CA LEU A 9 -8.64 2.12 -9.69
C LEU A 9 -9.95 2.53 -8.99
N CYS A 10 -10.04 3.79 -8.52
CA CYS A 10 -11.15 4.22 -7.68
C CYS A 10 -12.04 5.32 -8.30
N ASP A 11 -11.57 5.97 -9.36
CA ASP A 11 -12.20 7.08 -10.09
C ASP A 11 -12.67 8.28 -9.24
N GLN A 12 -12.13 8.42 -8.02
CA GLN A 12 -12.62 9.41 -7.04
C GLN A 12 -11.73 10.64 -6.86
N ALA A 13 -10.43 10.53 -7.18
CA ALA A 13 -9.46 11.60 -6.95
C ALA A 13 -8.37 11.58 -8.02
N PRO A 14 -7.63 12.70 -8.23
CA PRO A 14 -6.51 12.74 -9.15
C PRO A 14 -5.50 11.64 -8.88
N GLU A 15 -5.04 11.00 -9.95
CA GLU A 15 -4.03 9.96 -9.83
C GLU A 15 -2.69 10.57 -9.44
N THR A 16 -2.28 10.33 -8.20
CA THR A 16 -0.94 10.65 -7.70
C THR A 16 -0.35 9.38 -7.12
N MET A 17 0.98 9.26 -7.10
CA MET A 17 1.64 8.11 -6.44
C MET A 17 1.17 7.96 -4.98
N ARG A 18 1.01 9.09 -4.28
CA ARG A 18 0.49 9.13 -2.91
C ARG A 18 -0.93 8.59 -2.85
N HIS A 19 -1.83 9.06 -3.71
CA HIS A 19 -3.20 8.57 -3.74
C HIS A 19 -3.23 7.08 -4.09
N LEU A 20 -2.59 6.68 -5.18
CA LEU A 20 -2.56 5.31 -5.68
C LEU A 20 -2.04 4.33 -4.62
N MET A 21 -1.01 4.68 -3.85
CA MET A 21 -0.39 3.74 -2.91
C MET A 21 -0.99 3.78 -1.49
N LEU A 22 -1.47 4.95 -1.04
CA LEU A 22 -1.83 5.17 0.37
C LEU A 22 -3.30 5.52 0.59
N HIS A 23 -3.96 6.22 -0.35
CA HIS A 23 -5.32 6.75 -0.13
C HIS A 23 -6.40 6.04 -0.95
N CYS A 24 -6.03 5.43 -2.07
CA CYS A 24 -6.95 4.72 -2.94
C CYS A 24 -7.64 3.60 -2.15
N PRO A 25 -8.98 3.56 -2.08
CA PRO A 25 -9.71 2.53 -1.33
C PRO A 25 -9.36 1.11 -1.77
N LEU A 26 -9.21 0.87 -3.08
CA LEU A 26 -8.84 -0.44 -3.63
C LEU A 26 -7.41 -0.84 -3.21
N SER A 27 -6.48 0.11 -3.23
CA SER A 27 -5.10 -0.14 -2.79
C SER A 27 -5.04 -0.45 -1.30
N ARG A 28 -5.76 0.32 -0.47
CA ARG A 28 -5.87 0.06 0.97
C ARG A 28 -6.49 -1.30 1.26
N GLN A 29 -7.47 -1.72 0.47
CA GLN A 29 -8.03 -3.06 0.56
C GLN A 29 -6.97 -4.12 0.19
N ALA A 30 -6.20 -3.93 -0.88
CA ALA A 30 -5.12 -4.85 -1.25
C ALA A 30 -4.07 -5.01 -0.13
N TRP A 31 -3.70 -3.91 0.52
CA TRP A 31 -2.84 -3.96 1.72
C TRP A 31 -3.48 -4.73 2.86
N HIS A 32 -4.73 -4.43 3.19
CA HIS A 32 -5.47 -5.10 4.25
C HIS A 32 -5.54 -6.60 4.02
N GLU A 33 -6.03 -7.03 2.86
CA GLU A 33 -6.18 -8.45 2.51
C GLU A 33 -4.83 -9.18 2.54
N THR A 34 -3.76 -8.57 2.01
CA THR A 34 -2.44 -9.19 1.99
C THR A 34 -1.86 -9.36 3.39
N LEU A 35 -1.94 -8.31 4.23
CA LEU A 35 -1.43 -8.36 5.61
C LEU A 35 -2.25 -9.32 6.49
N ALA A 36 -3.59 -9.30 6.34
CA ALA A 36 -4.49 -10.20 7.05
C ALA A 36 -4.26 -11.67 6.66
N TRP A 37 -4.13 -11.96 5.37
CA TRP A 37 -3.87 -13.31 4.87
C TRP A 37 -2.55 -13.88 5.40
N LEU A 38 -1.51 -13.04 5.48
CA LEU A 38 -0.19 -13.41 6.01
C LEU A 38 -0.10 -13.32 7.55
N ARG A 39 -1.15 -12.85 8.22
CA ARG A 39 -1.20 -12.60 9.67
C ARG A 39 -0.06 -11.71 10.17
N ILE A 40 0.32 -10.71 9.38
CA ILE A 40 1.33 -9.72 9.73
C ILE A 40 0.62 -8.58 10.48
N PRO A 41 0.98 -8.27 11.74
CA PRO A 41 0.30 -7.27 12.56
C PRO A 41 0.75 -5.84 12.21
N ALA A 42 1.05 -5.56 10.94
CA ALA A 42 1.43 -4.23 10.49
C ALA A 42 0.19 -3.36 10.25
N PRO A 43 0.26 -2.05 10.52
CA PRO A 43 -0.80 -1.12 10.13
C PRO A 43 -0.90 -1.07 8.60
N ILE A 44 -2.11 -0.84 8.09
CA ILE A 44 -2.31 -0.49 6.67
C ILE A 44 -1.81 0.94 6.42
N PRO A 45 -1.23 1.24 5.25
CA PRO A 45 -0.88 2.61 4.90
C PRO A 45 -2.16 3.45 4.79
N ASN A 46 -2.18 4.62 5.43
CA ASN A 46 -3.38 5.46 5.47
C ASN A 46 -3.08 6.95 5.69
N GLN A 47 -2.28 7.28 6.69
CA GLN A 47 -2.09 8.68 7.13
C GLN A 47 -0.70 9.23 6.84
N GLU A 48 0.20 8.36 6.40
CA GLU A 48 1.60 8.67 6.20
C GLU A 48 1.83 9.59 5.00
N ALA A 49 2.89 10.40 5.09
CA ALA A 49 3.22 11.33 4.00
C ALA A 49 3.76 10.58 2.78
N THR A 50 4.52 9.51 3.03
CA THR A 50 5.12 8.65 2.02
C THR A 50 4.97 7.17 2.39
N LEU A 51 5.15 6.29 1.40
CA LEU A 51 5.22 4.84 1.64
C LEU A 51 6.43 4.47 2.52
N MET A 52 7.50 5.27 2.52
CA MET A 52 8.67 5.06 3.35
C MET A 52 8.39 5.35 4.84
N ASP A 53 7.58 6.37 5.13
CA ASP A 53 7.16 6.67 6.50
C ASP A 53 6.28 5.52 7.04
N TRP A 54 5.37 5.01 6.20
CA TRP A 54 4.60 3.81 6.54
C TRP A 54 5.52 2.61 6.80
N TRP A 55 6.52 2.40 5.97
CA TRP A 55 7.47 1.30 6.13
C TRP A 55 8.20 1.35 7.48
N GLN A 56 8.63 2.53 7.92
CA GLN A 56 9.26 2.70 9.24
C GLN A 56 8.31 2.31 10.37
N HIS A 57 7.09 2.83 10.35
CA HIS A 57 6.07 2.50 11.34
C HIS A 57 5.70 1.01 11.33
N ALA A 58 5.52 0.43 10.15
CA ALA A 58 5.17 -0.98 9.99
C ALA A 58 6.25 -1.92 10.51
N LYS A 59 7.53 -1.57 10.33
CA LYS A 59 8.65 -2.31 10.92
C LYS A 59 8.64 -2.30 12.44
N GLU A 60 8.32 -1.16 13.05
CA GLU A 60 8.27 -1.02 14.52
C GLU A 60 7.13 -1.85 15.12
N ALA A 61 5.99 -1.92 14.43
CA ALA A 61 4.82 -2.70 14.86
C ALA A 61 4.95 -4.21 14.60
N THR A 62 5.88 -4.63 13.74
CA THR A 62 5.98 -6.03 13.30
C THR A 62 7.06 -6.80 14.07
N PRO A 63 6.78 -8.01 14.60
CA PRO A 63 7.79 -8.84 15.22
C PRO A 63 8.96 -9.15 14.27
N GLN A 64 10.19 -9.20 14.80
CA GLN A 64 11.40 -9.42 13.99
C GLN A 64 11.33 -10.68 13.11
N ALA A 65 10.65 -11.74 13.59
CA ALA A 65 10.44 -12.98 12.84
C ALA A 65 9.64 -12.77 11.53
N GLN A 66 8.77 -11.76 11.49
CA GLN A 66 7.89 -11.45 10.36
C GLN A 66 8.39 -10.27 9.51
N CYS A 67 9.44 -9.56 9.93
CA CYS A 67 10.01 -8.44 9.18
C CYS A 67 10.40 -8.81 7.74
N LYS A 68 10.90 -10.02 7.50
CA LYS A 68 11.21 -10.49 6.13
C LYS A 68 9.95 -10.63 5.27
N ALA A 69 8.87 -11.16 5.84
CA ALA A 69 7.59 -11.26 5.14
C ALA A 69 7.03 -9.86 4.84
N LEU A 70 7.12 -8.94 5.82
CA LEU A 70 6.73 -7.55 5.63
C LEU A 70 7.55 -6.86 4.52
N GLN A 71 8.87 -7.10 4.43
CA GLN A 71 9.71 -6.59 3.33
C GLN A 71 9.19 -7.05 1.96
N SER A 72 8.86 -8.34 1.84
CA SER A 72 8.29 -8.88 0.60
C SER A 72 6.95 -8.23 0.26
N VAL A 73 6.05 -8.10 1.25
CA VAL A 73 4.75 -7.44 1.06
C VAL A 73 4.90 -5.97 0.65
N ALA A 74 5.83 -5.25 1.29
CA ALA A 74 6.11 -3.84 1.01
C ALA A 74 6.59 -3.60 -0.43
N LEU A 75 7.15 -4.61 -1.09
CA LEU A 75 7.55 -4.55 -2.50
C LEU A 75 6.46 -5.09 -3.44
N LEU A 76 5.84 -6.21 -3.08
CA LEU A 76 4.88 -6.91 -3.94
C LEU A 76 3.56 -6.17 -4.07
N VAL A 77 3.02 -5.61 -2.98
CA VAL A 77 1.71 -4.95 -3.01
C VAL A 77 1.72 -3.70 -3.90
N PRO A 78 2.69 -2.75 -3.77
CA PRO A 78 2.81 -1.64 -4.71
C PRO A 78 2.98 -2.08 -6.15
N TRP A 79 3.78 -3.14 -6.39
CA TRP A 79 3.99 -3.66 -7.74
C TRP A 79 2.72 -4.25 -8.36
N LEU A 80 1.93 -5.01 -7.58
CA LEU A 80 0.66 -5.56 -8.01
C LEU A 80 -0.36 -4.45 -8.31
N ILE A 81 -0.45 -3.44 -7.43
CA ILE A 81 -1.29 -2.25 -7.64
C ILE A 81 -0.90 -1.54 -8.93
N TRP A 82 0.40 -1.32 -9.14
CA TRP A 82 0.91 -0.68 -10.34
C TRP A 82 0.65 -1.48 -11.62
N LYS A 83 0.72 -2.81 -11.54
CA LYS A 83 0.43 -3.69 -12.68
C LYS A 83 -1.06 -3.75 -13.04
N HIS A 84 -1.94 -3.56 -12.05
CA HIS A 84 -3.39 -3.61 -12.24
C HIS A 84 -3.97 -2.28 -12.73
N ARG A 85 -3.29 -1.18 -12.43
CA ARG A 85 -3.51 0.13 -13.06
C ARG A 85 -3.23 0.05 -14.57
#